data_AF-A0A3N9NCR7-F1
#
_entry.id   AF-A0A3N9NCR7-F1
#
_cell.length_a   1.000
_cell.length_b   1.000
_cell.length_c   1.000
_cell.angle_alpha   90.00
_cell.angle_beta   90.00
_cell.angle_gamma   90.00
#
_symmetry.space_group_name_H-M   'P 1'
#
loop_
_entity.id
_entity.type
_entity.pdbx_description
1 polymer ?
#
loop_
_entity_poly.entity_id
_entity_poly.type
_entity_poly.pdbx_seq_one_letter_code
_entity_poly.pdbx_strand_id
1 'polypeptide(L)'
;MIPEKPLILVTGASGYVGGRLIRILEKEGYPIRCLARQPAFVKPRVAAGTEIVQGDVLDKASLYKALEGVQTAFYLIHSMASTSGFQENDRRAAENFAQVAEECRVQRIIYLGGLGDDREHLSPHLHSRQEVGRILRQSDILTIELRASIVIGSGSLSFEMIRNLTEKLPLMVMPQWVRVLAQPIGIDDLLAYLVEAITIDIDASRVFEIGGADQLSYYDLMLEYTRVRELKRIMIPVPVLTPGLSSLWLGLVTPLYARIGRKLIDSIRHPTVVQDHSADHYFSVRAKSARDAIKAALVNEDKEFAETRWSDALSASSAQSAHFGGIRIKSRLVDSRQETVHASAEQAFRPILQIGGKNGWYAWNILWRIRGLLDLLIGGVGMRRGRPEKRDIRVGDTLDFWRVEALESPKYLKLFAEMKLPGKAWLEFEVTPQNGDSIIRQTATFYPLGLAGLLYWYGIYPLHALVFRSMIRKIARRAERGA
;
A
#
# COMPACT_ATOMS: atom_id res chain seq x y z
N MET A 1 10.68 41.09 8.43
CA MET A 1 10.70 39.69 8.91
C MET A 1 9.66 38.94 8.11
N ILE A 2 10.06 37.87 7.42
CA ILE A 2 9.09 36.92 6.84
C ILE A 2 8.44 36.24 8.05
N PRO A 3 7.10 36.23 8.21
CA PRO A 3 6.47 35.55 9.33
C PRO A 3 6.90 34.09 9.32
N GLU A 4 7.38 33.60 10.47
CA GLU A 4 7.84 32.23 10.61
C GLU A 4 6.65 31.29 10.43
N LYS A 5 6.81 30.28 9.57
CA LYS A 5 5.71 29.36 9.24
C LYS A 5 5.34 28.49 10.46
N PRO A 6 4.05 28.17 10.64
CA PRO A 6 3.59 27.34 11.74
C PRO A 6 4.27 25.96 11.73
N LEU A 7 4.63 25.43 12.91
CA LEU A 7 5.01 24.03 13.06
C LEU A 7 3.77 23.15 12.86
N ILE A 8 3.87 22.24 11.90
CA ILE A 8 2.79 21.33 11.50
C ILE A 8 3.09 19.91 11.98
N LEU A 9 2.15 19.32 12.72
CA LEU A 9 2.16 17.89 13.00
C LEU A 9 1.38 17.13 11.93
N VAL A 10 1.99 16.10 11.34
CA VAL A 10 1.32 15.14 10.47
C VAL A 10 1.25 13.78 11.18
N THR A 11 0.05 13.42 11.63
CA THR A 11 -0.24 12.04 12.03
C THR A 11 -0.49 11.18 10.80
N GLY A 12 -0.37 9.86 10.92
CA GLY A 12 -0.56 8.97 9.76
C GLY A 12 0.49 9.19 8.66
N ALA A 13 1.69 9.68 9.02
CA ALA A 13 2.78 10.03 8.08
C ALA A 13 3.24 8.86 7.20
N SER A 14 3.09 7.62 7.65
CA SER A 14 3.38 6.42 6.85
C SER A 14 2.24 6.02 5.89
N GLY A 15 1.09 6.69 5.98
CA GLY A 15 -0.11 6.42 5.19
C GLY A 15 -0.13 7.10 3.83
N TYR A 16 -1.14 6.74 3.03
CA TYR A 16 -1.29 7.19 1.65
C TYR A 16 -1.40 8.72 1.50
N VAL A 17 -2.35 9.33 2.23
CA VAL A 17 -2.55 10.78 2.19
C VAL A 17 -1.43 11.51 2.92
N GLY A 18 -1.10 11.08 4.14
CA GLY A 18 -0.11 11.73 4.99
C GLY A 18 1.28 11.84 4.34
N GLY A 19 1.80 10.76 3.76
CA GLY A 19 3.12 10.82 3.13
C GLY A 19 3.17 11.65 1.84
N ARG A 20 2.04 11.86 1.15
CA ARG A 20 1.95 12.81 0.01
C ARG A 20 1.86 14.25 0.50
N LEU A 21 1.05 14.49 1.52
CA LEU A 21 0.90 15.80 2.14
C LEU A 21 2.25 16.33 2.63
N ILE A 22 3.04 15.50 3.32
CA ILE A 22 4.36 15.89 3.83
C ILE A 22 5.24 16.45 2.70
N ARG A 23 5.25 15.85 1.50
CA ARG A 23 6.07 16.36 0.38
C ARG A 23 5.63 17.73 -0.11
N ILE A 24 4.33 18.00 -0.13
CA ILE A 24 3.80 19.31 -0.52
C ILE A 24 4.18 20.34 0.53
N LEU A 25 3.99 20.01 1.82
CA LEU A 25 4.36 20.89 2.92
C LEU A 25 5.87 21.18 2.97
N GLU A 26 6.71 20.18 2.71
CA GLU A 26 8.18 20.32 2.61
C GLU A 26 8.56 21.27 1.47
N LYS A 27 7.91 21.12 0.31
CA LYS A 27 8.14 21.99 -0.85
C LYS A 27 7.70 23.43 -0.58
N GLU A 28 6.64 23.61 0.19
CA GLU A 28 6.18 24.93 0.61
C GLU A 28 7.01 25.50 1.76
N GLY A 29 7.92 24.74 2.37
CA GLY A 29 8.83 25.20 3.40
C GLY A 29 8.20 25.30 4.79
N TYR A 30 7.14 24.54 5.08
CA TYR A 30 6.64 24.41 6.44
C TYR A 30 7.60 23.60 7.31
N PRO A 31 7.84 23.98 8.57
CA PRO A 31 8.45 23.10 9.55
C PRO A 31 7.46 21.97 9.89
N ILE A 32 7.92 20.72 9.77
CA ILE A 32 7.06 19.54 9.86
C ILE A 32 7.59 18.60 10.93
N ARG A 33 6.66 18.09 11.74
CA ARG A 33 6.85 16.97 12.63
C ARG A 33 5.93 15.82 12.23
N CYS A 34 6.47 14.62 12.14
CA CYS A 34 5.73 13.41 11.82
C CYS A 34 5.54 12.55 13.07
N LEU A 35 4.30 12.16 13.38
CA LEU A 35 4.04 11.12 14.38
C LEU A 35 3.97 9.75 13.71
N ALA A 36 4.83 8.83 14.15
CA ALA A 36 4.85 7.46 13.63
C ALA A 36 5.17 6.43 14.72
N ARG A 37 4.41 5.32 14.75
CA ARG A 37 4.71 4.18 15.65
C ARG A 37 6.07 3.55 15.35
N GLN A 38 6.45 3.51 14.08
CA GLN A 38 7.70 2.94 13.60
C GLN A 38 8.42 3.95 12.70
N PRO A 39 9.26 4.84 13.27
CA PRO A 39 9.94 5.91 12.54
C PRO A 39 10.74 5.44 11.32
N ALA A 40 11.25 4.21 11.34
CA ALA A 40 11.99 3.59 10.24
C ALA A 40 11.22 3.55 8.91
N PHE A 41 9.88 3.54 8.94
CA PHE A 41 9.04 3.55 7.73
C PHE A 41 8.82 4.95 7.15
N VAL A 42 9.06 6.00 7.93
CA VAL A 42 8.88 7.40 7.52
C VAL A 42 10.22 8.04 7.15
N LYS A 43 11.29 7.73 7.89
CA LYS A 43 12.62 8.33 7.73
C LYS A 43 13.16 8.33 6.29
N PRO A 44 13.04 7.26 5.48
CA PRO A 44 13.53 7.27 4.09
C PRO A 44 12.69 8.15 3.14
N ARG A 45 11.52 8.63 3.58
CA ARG A 45 10.48 9.26 2.75
C ARG A 45 10.28 10.74 3.05
N VAL A 46 11.08 11.32 3.94
CA VAL A 46 10.99 12.73 4.34
C VAL A 46 12.34 13.42 4.17
N ALA A 47 12.34 14.75 4.11
CA ALA A 47 13.54 15.56 4.05
C ALA A 47 14.34 15.48 5.35
N ALA A 48 15.65 15.78 5.29
CA ALA A 48 16.53 15.73 6.45
C ALA A 48 16.13 16.72 7.58
N GLY A 49 15.43 17.80 7.23
CA GLY A 49 14.91 18.79 8.19
C GLY A 49 13.56 18.41 8.83
N THR A 50 12.94 17.31 8.42
CA THR A 50 11.64 16.87 8.95
C THR A 50 11.84 16.11 10.25
N GLU A 51 11.20 16.58 11.33
CA GLU A 51 11.25 15.92 12.63
C GLU A 51 10.36 14.66 12.62
N ILE A 52 10.82 13.58 13.24
CA ILE A 52 10.05 12.35 13.37
C ILE A 52 10.00 11.96 14.85
N VAL A 53 8.80 11.95 15.41
CA VAL A 53 8.53 11.55 16.79
C VAL A 53 7.93 10.14 16.80
N GLN A 54 8.54 9.26 17.57
CA GLN A 54 7.97 7.95 17.83
C GLN A 54 6.82 8.08 18.85
N GLY A 55 5.64 7.60 18.48
CA GLY A 55 4.50 7.58 19.40
C GLY A 55 3.29 6.82 18.84
N ASP A 56 2.35 6.56 19.73
CA ASP A 56 1.08 5.89 19.45
C ASP A 56 -0.06 6.75 20.01
N VAL A 57 -1.08 7.04 19.21
CA VAL A 57 -2.26 7.81 19.64
C VAL A 57 -3.04 7.14 20.76
N LEU A 58 -2.88 5.83 20.96
CA LEU A 58 -3.44 5.11 22.09
C LEU A 58 -2.63 5.27 23.38
N ASP A 59 -1.38 5.73 23.28
CA ASP A 59 -0.51 6.07 24.40
C ASP A 59 -0.44 7.60 24.57
N LYS A 60 -1.29 8.13 25.47
CA LYS A 60 -1.40 9.56 25.75
C LYS A 60 -0.05 10.21 26.09
N ALA A 61 0.84 9.51 26.80
CA ALA A 61 2.15 10.06 27.19
C ALA A 61 3.05 10.32 25.98
N SER A 62 2.94 9.49 24.94
CA SER A 62 3.73 9.65 23.71
C SER A 62 3.31 10.86 22.87
N LEU A 63 2.08 11.35 23.05
CA LEU A 63 1.52 12.47 22.28
C LEU A 63 2.07 13.84 22.69
N TYR A 64 2.46 14.04 23.95
CA TYR A 64 2.98 15.34 24.41
C TYR A 64 4.20 15.78 23.61
N LYS A 65 5.17 14.88 23.41
CA LYS A 65 6.36 15.17 22.60
C LYS A 65 6.01 15.48 21.14
N ALA A 66 4.94 14.88 20.62
CA ALA A 66 4.50 15.12 19.26
C ALA A 66 3.82 16.49 19.11
N LEU A 67 3.02 16.90 20.10
CA LEU A 67 2.17 18.10 20.02
C LEU A 67 2.81 19.36 20.61
N GLU A 68 3.90 19.24 21.38
CA GLU A 68 4.59 20.39 21.97
C GLU A 68 5.05 21.41 20.92
N GLY A 69 4.55 22.66 21.02
CA GLY A 69 4.89 23.75 20.10
C GLY A 69 4.21 23.67 18.72
N VAL A 70 3.33 22.69 18.48
CA VAL A 70 2.59 22.54 17.22
C VAL A 70 1.46 23.56 17.15
N GLN A 71 1.33 24.23 16.01
CA GLN A 71 0.24 25.18 15.77
C GLN A 71 -0.92 24.51 15.01
N THR A 72 -0.61 23.72 13.99
CA THR A 72 -1.61 23.00 13.19
C THR A 72 -1.31 21.50 13.20
N ALA A 73 -2.32 20.68 13.45
CA ALA A 73 -2.16 19.23 13.45
C ALA A 73 -3.12 18.53 12.48
N PHE A 74 -2.56 17.77 11.53
CA PHE A 74 -3.30 16.91 10.64
C PHE A 74 -3.58 15.57 11.33
N TYR A 75 -4.86 15.27 11.56
CA TYR A 75 -5.33 13.97 12.03
C TYR A 75 -5.72 13.08 10.84
N LEU A 76 -4.81 12.20 10.41
CA LEU A 76 -4.98 11.33 9.22
C LEU A 76 -4.92 9.84 9.59
N ILE A 77 -5.09 9.52 10.86
CA ILE A 77 -5.11 8.13 11.36
C ILE A 77 -6.53 7.58 11.21
N HIS A 78 -6.63 6.36 10.67
CA HIS A 78 -7.86 5.59 10.67
C HIS A 78 -7.55 4.08 10.83
N SER A 79 -8.24 3.40 11.73
CA SER A 79 -7.99 1.98 12.03
C SER A 79 -8.75 1.04 11.10
N MET A 80 -8.61 1.18 9.78
CA MET A 80 -9.24 0.24 8.83
C MET A 80 -8.61 -1.17 8.86
N ALA A 81 -7.37 -1.26 9.36
CA ALA A 81 -6.53 -2.45 9.40
C ALA A 81 -6.90 -3.47 10.48
N SER A 82 -7.50 -3.02 11.58
CA SER A 82 -7.67 -3.83 12.78
C SER A 82 -8.85 -4.80 12.62
N THR A 83 -8.62 -6.04 13.05
CA THR A 83 -9.55 -7.17 12.90
C THR A 83 -10.73 -7.09 13.86
N SER A 84 -10.60 -6.38 14.98
CA SER A 84 -11.64 -6.16 16.01
C SER A 84 -11.39 -4.86 16.78
N GLY A 85 -12.45 -4.27 17.36
CA GLY A 85 -12.34 -3.11 18.27
C GLY A 85 -11.92 -1.79 17.63
N PHE A 86 -11.99 -1.64 16.31
CA PHE A 86 -11.49 -0.44 15.63
C PHE A 86 -12.25 0.83 16.02
N GLN A 87 -13.58 0.73 16.24
CA GLN A 87 -14.41 1.88 16.64
C GLN A 87 -13.96 2.41 18.00
N GLU A 88 -13.76 1.52 18.97
CA GLU A 88 -13.26 1.87 20.30
C GLU A 88 -11.86 2.47 20.26
N ASN A 89 -10.96 1.89 19.45
CA ASN A 89 -9.61 2.41 19.32
C ASN A 89 -9.58 3.78 18.62
N ASP A 90 -10.37 3.97 17.56
CA ASP A 90 -10.47 5.26 16.85
C ASP A 90 -11.07 6.33 17.77
N ARG A 91 -12.09 5.98 18.57
CA ARG A 91 -12.67 6.85 19.61
C ARG A 91 -11.63 7.26 20.65
N ARG A 92 -10.98 6.30 21.30
CA ARG A 92 -9.95 6.56 22.32
C ARG A 92 -8.76 7.34 21.77
N ALA A 93 -8.36 7.06 20.53
CA ALA A 93 -7.29 7.81 19.86
C ALA A 93 -7.68 9.27 19.64
N ALA A 94 -8.92 9.54 19.21
CA ALA A 94 -9.43 10.90 19.03
C ALA A 94 -9.55 11.65 20.37
N GLU A 95 -10.05 10.99 21.42
CA GLU A 95 -10.14 11.57 22.78
C GLU A 95 -8.76 11.92 23.34
N ASN A 96 -7.81 10.98 23.28
CA ASN A 96 -6.44 11.22 23.71
C ASN A 96 -5.79 12.38 22.94
N PHE A 97 -5.99 12.40 21.62
CA PHE A 97 -5.40 13.41 20.75
C PHE A 97 -5.98 14.80 21.02
N ALA A 98 -7.31 14.92 21.10
CA ALA A 98 -7.98 16.17 21.43
C ALA A 98 -7.49 16.71 22.78
N GLN A 99 -7.49 15.86 23.81
CA GLN A 99 -7.09 16.27 25.16
C GLN A 99 -5.64 16.74 25.21
N VAL A 100 -4.69 15.98 24.63
CA VAL A 100 -3.27 16.39 24.66
C VAL A 100 -3.04 17.61 23.78
N ALA A 101 -3.76 17.74 22.67
CA ALA A 101 -3.64 18.91 21.81
C ALA A 101 -4.10 20.19 22.53
N GLU A 102 -5.15 20.11 23.37
CA GLU A 102 -5.63 21.23 24.20
C GLU A 102 -4.57 21.60 25.25
N GLU A 103 -4.05 20.60 25.95
CA GLU A 103 -2.99 20.78 26.95
C GLU A 103 -1.71 21.40 26.33
N CYS A 104 -1.38 21.03 25.08
CA CYS A 104 -0.28 21.59 24.31
C CYS A 104 -0.60 22.90 23.57
N ARG A 105 -1.84 23.41 23.67
CA ARG A 105 -2.31 24.64 23.02
C ARG A 105 -2.17 24.65 21.50
N VAL A 106 -2.46 23.51 20.87
CA VAL A 106 -2.59 23.44 19.41
C VAL A 106 -3.73 24.37 18.98
N GLN A 107 -3.51 25.17 17.93
CA GLN A 107 -4.47 26.16 17.50
C GLN A 107 -5.52 25.59 16.54
N ARG A 108 -5.12 24.60 15.73
CA ARG A 108 -5.96 24.06 14.67
C ARG A 108 -5.77 22.56 14.47
N ILE A 109 -6.88 21.83 14.35
CA ILE A 109 -6.89 20.43 13.93
C ILE A 109 -7.52 20.35 12.54
N ILE A 110 -6.86 19.65 11.61
CA ILE A 110 -7.41 19.33 10.29
C ILE A 110 -7.63 17.83 10.23
N TYR A 111 -8.90 17.41 10.22
CA TYR A 111 -9.30 16.01 10.18
C TYR A 111 -9.79 15.64 8.77
N LEU A 112 -9.19 14.61 8.17
CA LEU A 112 -9.74 14.01 6.96
C LEU A 112 -10.75 12.94 7.33
N GLY A 113 -12.01 13.34 7.44
CA GLY A 113 -13.21 12.53 7.64
C GLY A 113 -13.75 11.92 6.33
N GLY A 114 -14.90 11.26 6.41
CA GLY A 114 -15.51 10.54 5.29
C GLY A 114 -16.94 11.01 5.07
N LEU A 115 -17.35 11.11 3.80
CA LEU A 115 -18.74 11.42 3.49
C LEU A 115 -19.67 10.34 4.07
N GLY A 116 -20.79 10.80 4.59
CA GLY A 116 -21.84 9.99 5.19
C GLY A 116 -22.79 10.89 5.95
N ASP A 117 -24.07 10.53 5.94
CA ASP A 117 -25.11 11.25 6.66
C ASP A 117 -25.32 10.62 8.04
N ASP A 118 -25.12 11.38 9.11
CA ASP A 118 -25.35 10.96 10.50
C ASP A 118 -26.81 10.59 10.78
N ARG A 119 -27.74 10.99 9.90
CA ARG A 119 -29.17 10.66 9.98
C ARG A 119 -29.49 9.28 9.42
N GLU A 120 -28.58 8.66 8.67
CA GLU A 120 -28.76 7.35 8.07
C GLU A 120 -28.16 6.22 8.92
N HIS A 121 -28.61 4.99 8.66
CA HIS A 121 -28.04 3.81 9.31
C HIS A 121 -26.69 3.44 8.69
N LEU A 122 -25.64 4.17 9.07
CA LEU A 122 -24.30 4.04 8.52
C LEU A 122 -23.64 2.68 8.84
N SER A 123 -22.73 2.26 7.96
CA SER A 123 -21.83 1.15 8.28
C SER A 123 -20.98 1.45 9.53
N PRO A 124 -20.54 0.43 10.30
CA PRO A 124 -19.69 0.64 11.47
C PRO A 124 -18.42 1.46 11.17
N HIS A 125 -17.89 1.33 9.95
CA HIS A 125 -16.73 2.10 9.50
C HIS A 125 -17.05 3.58 9.35
N LEU A 126 -18.14 3.92 8.66
CA LEU A 126 -18.56 5.31 8.48
C LEU A 126 -18.95 5.94 9.81
N HIS A 127 -19.75 5.25 10.63
CA HIS A 127 -20.12 5.72 11.97
C HIS A 127 -18.89 6.08 12.82
N SER A 128 -17.85 5.23 12.82
CA SER A 128 -16.60 5.52 13.54
C SER A 128 -15.91 6.79 13.06
N ARG A 129 -15.99 7.10 11.76
CA ARG A 129 -15.38 8.30 11.17
C ARG A 129 -16.11 9.55 11.63
N GLN A 130 -17.45 9.49 11.65
CA GLN A 130 -18.29 10.57 12.14
C GLN A 130 -18.08 10.83 13.63
N GLU A 131 -17.96 9.76 14.42
CA GLU A 131 -17.68 9.83 15.85
C GLU A 131 -16.33 10.51 16.13
N VAL A 132 -15.25 10.11 15.42
CA VAL A 132 -13.94 10.77 15.53
C VAL A 132 -14.03 12.26 15.20
N GLY A 133 -14.69 12.61 14.09
CA GLY A 133 -14.89 14.01 13.72
C GLY A 133 -15.59 14.80 14.83
N ARG A 134 -16.69 14.26 15.39
CA ARG A 134 -17.44 14.88 16.47
C ARG A 134 -16.56 15.11 17.71
N ILE A 135 -15.78 14.11 18.12
CA ILE A 135 -14.89 14.21 19.28
C ILE A 135 -13.88 15.35 19.10
N LEU A 136 -13.23 15.40 17.93
CA LEU A 136 -12.26 16.46 17.65
C LEU A 136 -12.92 17.85 17.61
N ARG A 137 -14.11 17.99 17.00
CA ARG A 137 -14.84 19.27 16.95
C ARG A 137 -15.42 19.73 18.30
N GLN A 138 -15.62 18.81 19.25
CA GLN A 138 -16.09 19.13 20.60
C GLN A 138 -14.97 19.58 21.53
N SER A 139 -13.71 19.50 21.09
CA SER A 139 -12.57 20.10 21.78
C SER A 139 -12.60 21.63 21.69
N ASP A 140 -11.84 22.30 22.55
CA ASP A 140 -11.65 23.75 22.52
C ASP A 140 -10.77 24.22 21.34
N ILE A 141 -10.32 23.30 20.49
CA ILE A 141 -9.45 23.57 19.34
C ILE A 141 -10.29 23.75 18.08
N LEU A 142 -9.95 24.80 17.32
CA LEU A 142 -10.55 25.07 16.01
C LEU A 142 -10.31 23.87 15.06
N THR A 143 -11.37 23.14 14.76
CA THR A 143 -11.30 21.89 14.01
C THR A 143 -11.99 22.02 12.65
N ILE A 144 -11.21 21.77 11.60
CA ILE A 144 -11.69 21.65 10.22
C ILE A 144 -11.83 20.16 9.91
N GLU A 145 -13.05 19.67 9.79
CA GLU A 145 -13.28 18.32 9.27
C GLU A 145 -13.55 18.40 7.76
N LEU A 146 -12.66 17.82 6.96
CA LEU A 146 -12.90 17.59 5.53
C LEU A 146 -13.50 16.19 5.34
N ARG A 147 -14.75 16.10 4.87
CA ARG A 147 -15.39 14.82 4.55
C ARG A 147 -15.30 14.54 3.05
N ALA A 148 -14.54 13.51 2.69
CA ALA A 148 -14.34 13.10 1.30
C ALA A 148 -14.98 11.75 0.98
N SER A 149 -15.34 11.56 -0.30
CA SER A 149 -15.73 10.26 -0.86
C SER A 149 -14.50 9.37 -1.11
N ILE A 150 -14.60 8.47 -2.09
CA ILE A 150 -13.49 7.70 -2.62
C ILE A 150 -12.42 8.59 -3.26
N VAL A 151 -11.16 8.30 -2.93
CA VAL A 151 -10.00 9.03 -3.46
C VAL A 151 -9.44 8.28 -4.68
N ILE A 152 -9.33 8.98 -5.80
CA ILE A 152 -8.77 8.49 -7.06
C ILE A 152 -7.31 8.94 -7.17
N GLY A 153 -6.40 7.97 -7.17
CA GLY A 153 -4.96 8.22 -7.22
C GLY A 153 -4.18 6.92 -7.16
N SER A 154 -3.00 6.85 -7.78
CA SER A 154 -2.21 5.61 -7.78
C SER A 154 -1.84 5.25 -6.35
N GLY A 155 -2.11 4.00 -5.95
CA GLY A 155 -1.85 3.54 -4.58
C GLY A 155 -2.94 3.85 -3.55
N SER A 156 -4.05 4.50 -3.94
CA SER A 156 -5.28 4.58 -3.15
C SER A 156 -6.00 3.23 -3.10
N LEU A 157 -6.50 2.81 -1.94
CA LEU A 157 -7.16 1.50 -1.79
C LEU A 157 -8.36 1.32 -2.73
N SER A 158 -9.24 2.34 -2.79
CA SER A 158 -10.45 2.31 -3.61
C SER A 158 -10.14 2.31 -5.11
N PHE A 159 -9.21 3.16 -5.54
CA PHE A 159 -8.77 3.21 -6.93
C PHE A 159 -8.10 1.89 -7.36
N GLU A 160 -7.25 1.31 -6.51
CA GLU A 160 -6.62 0.02 -6.78
C GLU A 160 -7.63 -1.11 -6.87
N MET A 161 -8.73 -1.06 -6.12
CA MET A 161 -9.81 -2.03 -6.24
C MET A 161 -10.48 -1.92 -7.61
N ILE A 162 -10.91 -0.72 -8.02
CA ILE A 162 -11.51 -0.44 -9.32
C ILE A 162 -10.59 -0.90 -10.45
N ARG A 163 -9.32 -0.50 -10.40
CA ARG A 163 -8.29 -0.90 -11.36
C ARG A 163 -8.12 -2.41 -11.42
N ASN A 164 -7.92 -3.08 -10.30
CA ASN A 164 -7.63 -4.51 -10.33
C ASN A 164 -8.83 -5.33 -10.81
N LEU A 165 -10.07 -4.92 -10.47
CA LEU A 165 -11.29 -5.56 -10.98
C LEU A 165 -11.38 -5.40 -12.49
N THR A 166 -11.30 -4.16 -12.97
CA THR A 166 -11.43 -3.84 -14.38
C THR A 166 -10.25 -4.35 -15.22
N GLU A 167 -9.03 -4.46 -14.71
CA GLU A 167 -7.91 -4.99 -15.50
C GLU A 167 -7.92 -6.51 -15.59
N LYS A 168 -8.32 -7.22 -14.52
CA LYS A 168 -8.17 -8.68 -14.44
C LYS A 168 -9.40 -9.47 -14.84
N LEU A 169 -10.61 -8.91 -14.69
CA LEU A 169 -11.85 -9.62 -14.93
C LEU A 169 -12.49 -9.16 -16.24
N PRO A 170 -12.39 -9.92 -17.35
CA PRO A 170 -13.03 -9.57 -18.62
C PRO A 170 -14.56 -9.65 -18.55
N LEU A 171 -15.09 -10.55 -17.71
CA LEU A 171 -16.50 -10.69 -17.36
C LEU A 171 -16.67 -10.36 -15.89
N MET A 172 -17.57 -9.43 -15.57
CA MET A 172 -17.81 -8.99 -14.21
C MET A 172 -19.29 -9.08 -13.85
N VAL A 173 -19.59 -9.86 -12.82
CA VAL A 173 -20.93 -9.97 -12.23
C VAL A 173 -21.09 -8.86 -11.19
N MET A 174 -22.02 -7.94 -11.45
CA MET A 174 -22.13 -6.64 -10.80
C MET A 174 -23.34 -6.61 -9.86
N PRO A 175 -23.16 -6.72 -8.54
CA PRO A 175 -24.26 -6.65 -7.58
C PRO A 175 -24.90 -5.26 -7.55
N GLN A 176 -26.18 -5.14 -7.20
CA GLN A 176 -26.91 -3.86 -7.24
C GLN A 176 -26.24 -2.69 -6.50
N TRP A 177 -25.48 -2.94 -5.42
CA TRP A 177 -24.80 -1.88 -4.68
C TRP A 177 -23.79 -1.09 -5.52
N VAL A 178 -23.31 -1.63 -6.66
CA VAL A 178 -22.45 -0.88 -7.59
C VAL A 178 -23.14 0.33 -8.22
N ARG A 179 -24.47 0.42 -8.12
CA ARG A 179 -25.26 1.55 -8.60
C ARG A 179 -25.39 2.69 -7.58
N VAL A 180 -24.92 2.48 -6.34
CA VAL A 180 -24.88 3.54 -5.32
C VAL A 180 -23.95 4.65 -5.80
N LEU A 181 -24.40 5.90 -5.63
CA LEU A 181 -23.69 7.08 -6.06
C LEU A 181 -22.55 7.43 -5.10
N ALA A 182 -21.43 7.84 -5.67
CA ALA A 182 -20.28 8.40 -5.01
C ALA A 182 -19.82 9.67 -5.76
N GLN A 183 -19.05 10.52 -5.10
CA GLN A 183 -18.47 11.71 -5.73
C GLN A 183 -16.93 11.66 -5.66
N PRO A 184 -16.29 10.81 -6.51
CA PRO A 184 -14.86 10.53 -6.45
C PRO A 184 -14.01 11.79 -6.56
N ILE A 185 -13.04 11.98 -5.66
CA ILE A 185 -12.11 13.11 -5.68
C ILE A 185 -10.70 12.67 -6.09
N GLY A 186 -10.03 13.45 -6.93
CA GLY A 186 -8.62 13.21 -7.26
C GLY A 186 -7.70 13.45 -6.06
N ILE A 187 -6.64 12.65 -5.92
CA ILE A 187 -5.69 12.79 -4.81
C ILE A 187 -5.05 14.19 -4.76
N ASP A 188 -4.71 14.77 -5.91
CA ASP A 188 -4.12 16.12 -5.95
C ASP A 188 -5.08 17.19 -5.43
N ASP A 189 -6.37 17.07 -5.77
CA ASP A 189 -7.40 18.03 -5.37
C ASP A 189 -7.66 17.89 -3.86
N LEU A 190 -7.72 16.65 -3.36
CA LEU A 190 -7.80 16.38 -1.92
C LEU A 190 -6.62 16.98 -1.14
N LEU A 191 -5.41 16.85 -1.67
CA LEU A 191 -4.22 17.44 -1.06
C LEU A 191 -4.24 18.97 -1.10
N ALA A 192 -4.77 19.57 -2.17
CA ALA A 192 -4.97 21.01 -2.25
C ALA A 192 -5.94 21.51 -1.17
N TYR A 193 -7.06 20.80 -0.95
CA TYR A 193 -7.98 21.11 0.16
C TYR A 193 -7.28 21.04 1.52
N LEU A 194 -6.47 20.01 1.76
CA LEU A 194 -5.71 19.86 3.01
C LEU A 194 -4.71 20.99 3.24
N VAL A 195 -4.04 21.46 2.18
CA VAL A 195 -3.07 22.55 2.27
C VAL A 195 -3.78 23.89 2.50
N GLU A 196 -4.84 24.18 1.73
CA GLU A 196 -5.61 25.41 1.92
C GLU A 196 -6.25 25.48 3.32
N ALA A 197 -6.67 24.34 3.88
CA ALA A 197 -7.22 24.26 5.23
C ALA A 197 -6.26 24.75 6.34
N ILE A 198 -4.95 24.86 6.06
CA ILE A 198 -3.98 25.44 6.99
C ILE A 198 -4.25 26.93 7.21
N THR A 199 -4.76 27.64 6.19
CA THR A 199 -4.85 29.11 6.20
C THR A 199 -6.26 29.67 6.00
N ILE A 200 -7.28 28.83 5.75
CA ILE A 200 -8.66 29.33 5.67
C ILE A 200 -9.07 30.05 6.95
N ASP A 201 -9.89 31.09 6.77
CA ASP A 201 -10.45 31.87 7.86
C ASP A 201 -11.82 31.30 8.24
N ILE A 202 -11.91 30.76 9.45
CA ILE A 202 -13.14 30.24 10.04
C ILE A 202 -13.22 30.66 11.50
N ASP A 203 -14.42 30.98 11.94
CA ASP A 203 -14.74 31.46 13.29
C ASP A 203 -15.09 30.34 14.27
N ALA A 204 -15.48 29.16 13.76
CA ALA A 204 -15.85 28.01 14.55
C ALA A 204 -15.53 26.69 13.85
N SER A 205 -15.32 25.64 14.65
CA SER A 205 -15.13 24.26 14.17
C SER A 205 -16.27 23.84 13.24
N ARG A 206 -15.95 23.36 12.05
CA ARG A 206 -16.94 23.07 11.00
C ARG A 206 -16.57 21.85 10.17
N VAL A 207 -17.59 21.24 9.60
CA VAL A 207 -17.51 20.19 8.59
C VAL A 207 -17.58 20.80 7.21
N PHE A 208 -16.68 20.41 6.32
CA PHE A 208 -16.73 20.73 4.89
C PHE A 208 -16.78 19.43 4.09
N GLU A 209 -17.81 19.28 3.28
CA GLU A 209 -17.93 18.16 2.36
C GLU A 209 -17.20 18.48 1.06
N ILE A 210 -16.33 17.56 0.62
CA ILE A 210 -15.49 17.73 -0.57
C ILE A 210 -15.61 16.53 -1.50
N GLY A 211 -15.65 16.80 -2.81
CA GLY A 211 -15.84 15.79 -3.84
C GLY A 211 -15.25 16.22 -5.18
N GLY A 212 -15.18 15.28 -6.13
CA GLY A 212 -14.87 15.60 -7.53
C GLY A 212 -16.01 16.31 -8.25
N ALA A 213 -15.77 16.67 -9.51
CA ALA A 213 -16.77 17.34 -10.34
C ALA A 213 -17.96 16.43 -10.71
N ASP A 214 -17.77 15.11 -10.71
CA ASP A 214 -18.78 14.15 -11.17
C ASP A 214 -19.36 13.34 -10.01
N GLN A 215 -20.69 13.22 -9.96
CA GLN A 215 -21.38 12.20 -9.16
C GLN A 215 -21.61 10.96 -10.02
N LEU A 216 -20.96 9.86 -9.67
CA LEU A 216 -20.93 8.62 -10.45
C LEU A 216 -21.30 7.43 -9.57
N SER A 217 -21.96 6.44 -10.15
CA SER A 217 -22.02 5.13 -9.48
C SER A 217 -20.67 4.41 -9.59
N TYR A 218 -20.43 3.41 -8.74
CA TYR A 218 -19.25 2.55 -8.88
C TYR A 218 -19.21 1.84 -10.24
N TYR A 219 -20.38 1.51 -10.80
CA TYR A 219 -20.50 0.99 -12.17
C TYR A 219 -19.96 1.99 -13.19
N ASP A 220 -20.41 3.25 -13.14
CA ASP A 220 -19.99 4.29 -14.07
C ASP A 220 -18.50 4.61 -13.92
N LEU A 221 -17.99 4.56 -12.69
CA LEU A 221 -16.57 4.77 -12.43
C LEU A 221 -15.69 3.64 -12.99
N MET A 222 -16.14 2.38 -12.86
CA MET A 222 -15.48 1.24 -13.53
C MET A 222 -15.56 1.36 -15.04
N LEU A 223 -16.68 1.85 -15.57
CA LEU A 223 -16.86 2.10 -16.99
C LEU A 223 -15.91 3.20 -17.49
N GLU A 224 -15.80 4.34 -16.80
CA GLU A 224 -14.83 5.38 -17.12
C GLU A 224 -13.39 4.86 -17.08
N TYR A 225 -13.04 4.04 -16.09
CA TYR A 225 -11.73 3.40 -16.04
C TYR A 225 -11.47 2.56 -17.30
N THR A 226 -12.44 1.73 -17.71
CA THR A 226 -12.30 0.92 -18.93
C THR A 226 -12.19 1.77 -20.20
N ARG A 227 -12.88 2.92 -20.27
CA ARG A 227 -12.76 3.87 -21.38
C ARG A 227 -11.37 4.49 -21.45
N VAL A 228 -10.83 4.96 -20.32
CA VAL A 228 -9.48 5.56 -20.25
C VAL A 228 -8.39 4.54 -20.60
N ARG A 229 -8.59 3.26 -20.25
CA ARG A 229 -7.63 2.17 -20.52
C ARG A 229 -7.91 1.37 -21.80
N GLU A 230 -8.93 1.75 -22.56
CA GLU A 230 -9.35 1.08 -23.79
C GLU A 230 -9.64 -0.43 -23.59
N LEU A 231 -10.16 -0.79 -22.43
CA LEU A 231 -10.46 -2.17 -22.07
C LEU A 231 -11.90 -2.53 -22.46
N LYS A 232 -12.06 -3.67 -23.14
CA LYS A 232 -13.39 -4.25 -23.39
C LYS A 232 -13.78 -5.15 -22.22
N ARG A 233 -14.86 -4.80 -21.51
CA ARG A 233 -15.38 -5.54 -20.34
C ARG A 233 -16.87 -5.79 -20.47
N ILE A 234 -17.28 -7.02 -20.14
CA ILE A 234 -18.69 -7.42 -20.07
C ILE A 234 -19.12 -7.27 -18.61
N MET A 235 -20.02 -6.33 -18.33
CA MET A 235 -20.52 -6.05 -16.99
C MET A 235 -21.99 -6.45 -16.89
N ILE A 236 -22.29 -7.51 -16.15
CA ILE A 236 -23.64 -8.07 -16.02
C ILE A 236 -24.22 -7.70 -14.64
N PRO A 237 -25.20 -6.77 -14.56
CA PRO A 237 -25.84 -6.45 -13.31
C PRO A 237 -26.69 -7.63 -12.81
N VAL A 238 -26.62 -7.92 -11.51
CA VAL A 238 -27.41 -8.97 -10.85
C VAL A 238 -28.16 -8.42 -9.64
N PRO A 239 -29.43 -8.85 -9.41
CA PRO A 239 -30.33 -8.22 -8.45
C PRO A 239 -29.89 -8.39 -7.00
N VAL A 240 -29.29 -9.53 -6.62
CA VAL A 240 -28.83 -9.75 -5.24
C VAL A 240 -27.53 -10.54 -5.22
N LEU A 241 -26.53 -9.97 -4.56
CA LEU A 241 -25.35 -10.69 -4.11
C LEU A 241 -25.08 -10.21 -2.69
N THR A 242 -25.21 -11.12 -1.71
CA THR A 242 -25.01 -10.78 -0.29
C THR A 242 -23.58 -10.25 -0.08
N PRO A 243 -23.30 -9.42 0.95
CA PRO A 243 -21.94 -8.91 1.19
C PRO A 243 -20.90 -10.04 1.28
N GLY A 244 -21.31 -11.20 1.84
CA GLY A 244 -20.50 -12.41 1.91
C GLY A 244 -20.09 -12.93 0.52
N LEU A 245 -21.05 -13.14 -0.38
CA LEU A 245 -20.77 -13.57 -1.75
C LEU A 245 -20.02 -12.50 -2.57
N SER A 246 -20.29 -11.22 -2.31
CA SER A 246 -19.62 -10.09 -2.99
C SER A 246 -18.14 -9.99 -2.57
N SER A 247 -17.84 -10.37 -1.32
CA SER A 247 -16.45 -10.42 -0.84
C SER A 247 -15.64 -11.57 -1.46
N LEU A 248 -16.29 -12.68 -1.86
CA LEU A 248 -15.65 -13.74 -2.64
C LEU A 248 -15.31 -13.25 -4.05
N TRP A 249 -16.19 -12.46 -4.67
CA TRP A 249 -15.96 -11.82 -5.96
C TRP A 249 -14.75 -10.85 -5.92
N LEU A 250 -14.60 -10.04 -4.87
CA LEU A 250 -13.38 -9.25 -4.64
C LEU A 250 -12.15 -10.12 -4.35
N GLY A 251 -12.35 -11.27 -3.69
CA GLY A 251 -11.30 -12.24 -3.37
C GLY A 251 -10.65 -12.89 -4.59
N LEU A 252 -11.37 -12.99 -5.72
CA LEU A 252 -10.82 -13.48 -7.00
C LEU A 252 -9.70 -12.58 -7.55
N VAL A 253 -9.67 -11.32 -7.14
CA VAL A 253 -8.73 -10.32 -7.62
C VAL A 253 -7.52 -10.18 -6.70
N THR A 254 -7.74 -10.11 -5.39
CA THR A 254 -6.70 -10.34 -4.37
C THR A 254 -7.30 -10.88 -3.05
N PRO A 255 -6.63 -11.83 -2.37
CA PRO A 255 -7.04 -12.28 -1.04
C PRO A 255 -7.10 -11.17 0.03
N LEU A 256 -6.31 -10.11 -0.13
CA LEU A 256 -6.29 -8.96 0.79
C LEU A 256 -7.58 -8.15 0.72
N TYR A 257 -8.21 -8.08 -0.45
CA TYR A 257 -9.53 -7.46 -0.62
C TYR A 257 -10.65 -8.31 -0.05
N ALA A 258 -10.53 -9.64 0.07
CA ALA A 258 -11.55 -10.42 0.77
C ALA A 258 -11.64 -10.03 2.26
N ARG A 259 -10.51 -9.70 2.90
CA ARG A 259 -10.42 -9.32 4.32
C ARG A 259 -10.85 -7.87 4.60
N ILE A 260 -10.42 -6.93 3.76
CA ILE A 260 -10.71 -5.49 3.94
C ILE A 260 -11.98 -5.08 3.19
N GLY A 261 -12.24 -5.75 2.07
CA GLY A 261 -13.34 -5.46 1.16
C GLY A 261 -14.72 -5.70 1.77
N ARG A 262 -14.88 -6.57 2.79
CA ARG A 262 -16.19 -6.68 3.47
C ARG A 262 -16.60 -5.37 4.13
N LYS A 263 -15.69 -4.78 4.93
CA LYS A 263 -15.94 -3.48 5.59
C LYS A 263 -16.13 -2.35 4.58
N LEU A 264 -15.37 -2.38 3.48
CA LEU A 264 -15.52 -1.42 2.39
C LEU A 264 -16.84 -1.60 1.64
N ILE A 265 -17.23 -2.81 1.28
CA ILE A 265 -18.51 -3.09 0.59
C ILE A 265 -19.68 -2.63 1.44
N ASP A 266 -19.63 -2.88 2.76
CA ASP A 266 -20.68 -2.41 3.67
C ASP A 266 -20.74 -0.88 3.71
N SER A 267 -19.60 -0.19 3.63
CA SER A 267 -19.54 1.27 3.50
C SER A 267 -20.05 1.77 2.15
N ILE A 268 -19.70 1.09 1.05
CA ILE A 268 -20.05 1.44 -0.35
C ILE A 268 -21.56 1.41 -0.60
N ARG A 269 -22.33 0.72 0.25
CA ARG A 269 -23.80 0.68 0.16
C ARG A 269 -24.47 2.00 0.50
N HIS A 270 -23.75 2.93 1.11
CA HIS A 270 -24.25 4.24 1.48
C HIS A 270 -23.81 5.27 0.43
N PRO A 271 -24.72 6.13 -0.07
CA PRO A 271 -24.34 7.22 -0.95
C PRO A 271 -23.27 8.10 -0.30
N THR A 272 -22.22 8.42 -1.05
CA THR A 272 -21.14 9.30 -0.58
C THR A 272 -20.97 10.46 -1.56
N VAL A 273 -22.04 11.26 -1.64
CA VAL A 273 -22.16 12.46 -2.47
C VAL A 273 -22.15 13.70 -1.57
N VAL A 274 -21.60 14.79 -2.08
CA VAL A 274 -21.62 16.09 -1.40
C VAL A 274 -23.06 16.59 -1.37
N GLN A 275 -23.54 16.95 -0.18
CA GLN A 275 -24.83 17.59 0.08
C GLN A 275 -24.65 19.04 0.54
N ASP A 276 -23.55 19.34 1.23
CA ASP A 276 -23.20 20.70 1.65
C ASP A 276 -22.08 21.30 0.78
N HIS A 277 -22.41 22.37 0.05
CA HIS A 277 -21.49 23.10 -0.83
C HIS A 277 -20.79 24.29 -0.14
N SER A 278 -20.80 24.35 1.20
CA SER A 278 -20.11 25.39 1.96
C SER A 278 -18.61 25.48 1.63
N ALA A 279 -17.97 24.35 1.28
CA ALA A 279 -16.56 24.30 0.89
C ALA A 279 -16.22 25.25 -0.28
N ASP A 280 -17.13 25.42 -1.25
CA ASP A 280 -16.92 26.25 -2.44
C ASP A 280 -16.68 27.74 -2.12
N HIS A 281 -17.05 28.18 -0.91
CA HIS A 281 -16.87 29.55 -0.44
C HIS A 281 -15.53 29.79 0.26
N TYR A 282 -14.92 28.74 0.81
CA TYR A 282 -13.71 28.83 1.63
C TYR A 282 -12.46 28.33 0.91
N PHE A 283 -12.63 27.47 -0.09
CA PHE A 283 -11.55 26.83 -0.82
C PHE A 283 -11.52 27.27 -2.28
N SER A 284 -10.33 27.45 -2.83
CA SER A 284 -10.10 27.82 -4.23
C SER A 284 -9.97 26.61 -5.17
N VAL A 285 -9.97 25.40 -4.59
CA VAL A 285 -9.76 24.14 -5.27
C VAL A 285 -10.85 23.89 -6.33
N ARG A 286 -10.42 23.70 -7.58
CA ARG A 286 -11.29 23.25 -8.66
C ARG A 286 -11.09 21.76 -8.90
N ALA A 287 -12.03 20.96 -8.44
CA ALA A 287 -11.91 19.52 -8.53
C ALA A 287 -11.97 19.03 -9.99
N LYS A 288 -11.12 18.05 -10.31
CA LYS A 288 -11.07 17.42 -11.63
C LYS A 288 -12.31 16.56 -11.87
N SER A 289 -12.59 16.30 -13.15
CA SER A 289 -13.51 15.22 -13.54
C SER A 289 -12.94 13.87 -13.08
N ALA A 290 -13.81 12.89 -12.84
CA ALA A 290 -13.43 11.54 -12.51
C ALA A 290 -12.52 10.93 -13.60
N ARG A 291 -12.83 11.22 -14.87
CA ARG A 291 -12.01 10.81 -16.01
C ARG A 291 -10.59 11.37 -15.91
N ASP A 292 -10.44 12.66 -15.64
CA ASP A 292 -9.13 13.31 -15.59
C ASP A 292 -8.34 12.90 -14.33
N ALA A 293 -9.02 12.68 -13.20
CA ALA A 293 -8.42 12.08 -12.02
C ALA A 293 -7.89 10.66 -12.28
N ILE A 294 -8.65 9.83 -13.02
CA ILE A 294 -8.19 8.49 -13.44
C ILE A 294 -6.98 8.60 -14.37
N LYS A 295 -7.01 9.50 -15.36
CA LYS A 295 -5.87 9.71 -16.27
C LYS A 295 -4.61 10.13 -15.50
N ALA A 296 -4.73 11.10 -14.59
CA ALA A 296 -3.62 11.55 -13.75
C ALA A 296 -3.03 10.40 -12.93
N ALA A 297 -3.89 9.61 -12.29
CA ALA A 297 -3.49 8.44 -11.51
C ALA A 297 -2.75 7.37 -12.34
N LEU A 298 -3.05 7.25 -13.64
CA LEU A 298 -2.40 6.32 -14.55
C LEU A 298 -1.07 6.86 -15.10
N VAL A 299 -1.03 8.14 -15.47
CA VAL A 299 0.19 8.79 -15.99
C VAL A 299 1.29 8.81 -14.94
N ASN A 300 0.92 9.07 -13.69
CA ASN A 300 1.86 9.15 -12.59
C ASN A 300 2.08 7.80 -11.89
N GLU A 301 1.61 6.67 -12.46
CA GLU A 301 1.52 5.39 -11.75
C GLU A 301 2.85 4.98 -11.12
N ASP A 302 3.95 5.02 -11.87
CA ASP A 302 5.27 4.61 -11.39
C ASP A 302 5.83 5.53 -10.30
N LYS A 303 5.65 6.84 -10.46
CA LYS A 303 6.14 7.86 -9.52
C LYS A 303 5.32 7.84 -8.23
N GLU A 304 4.00 7.94 -8.34
CA GLU A 304 3.09 7.96 -7.20
C GLU A 304 3.13 6.64 -6.42
N PHE A 305 3.27 5.49 -7.11
CA PHE A 305 3.30 4.21 -6.44
C PHE A 305 4.62 3.92 -5.71
N ALA A 306 5.72 4.56 -6.12
CA ALA A 306 6.99 4.56 -5.42
C ALA A 306 6.95 5.45 -4.15
N GLU A 307 6.15 6.53 -4.18
CA GLU A 307 6.06 7.50 -3.08
C GLU A 307 5.31 6.93 -1.86
N THR A 308 4.03 6.55 -1.99
CA THR A 308 3.22 6.02 -0.87
C THR A 308 2.08 5.10 -1.33
N ARG A 309 1.72 4.14 -0.47
CA ARG A 309 0.64 3.16 -0.73
C ARG A 309 -0.27 3.05 0.48
N TRP A 310 -1.57 2.83 0.26
CA TRP A 310 -2.53 2.56 1.36
C TRP A 310 -2.06 1.43 2.29
N SER A 311 -1.36 0.44 1.73
CA SER A 311 -0.86 -0.69 2.50
C SER A 311 0.25 -0.33 3.47
N ASP A 312 1.00 0.74 3.22
CA ASP A 312 2.13 1.20 4.03
C ASP A 312 1.75 1.38 5.50
N ALA A 313 0.58 1.98 5.73
CA ALA A 313 -0.03 2.09 7.05
C ALA A 313 -0.27 0.74 7.73
N LEU A 314 -0.64 -0.32 6.99
CA LEU A 314 -0.89 -1.65 7.56
C LEU A 314 0.37 -2.25 8.21
N SER A 315 1.52 -2.21 7.54
CA SER A 315 2.74 -2.81 8.11
C SER A 315 3.39 -1.92 9.15
N ALA A 316 3.13 -0.60 9.11
CA ALA A 316 3.50 0.29 10.21
C ALA A 316 2.60 0.11 11.46
N SER A 317 1.44 -0.55 11.31
CA SER A 317 0.44 -0.72 12.38
C SER A 317 0.49 -2.04 13.14
N SER A 318 1.16 -3.05 12.62
CA SER A 318 1.28 -4.35 13.26
C SER A 318 2.32 -4.32 14.37
N ALA A 319 1.87 -4.24 15.64
CA ALA A 319 2.69 -4.36 16.85
C ALA A 319 3.19 -5.80 17.12
N GLN A 320 2.81 -6.78 16.30
CA GLN A 320 3.38 -8.14 16.33
C GLN A 320 4.58 -8.24 15.39
N SER A 321 5.73 -7.84 15.90
CA SER A 321 7.03 -8.37 15.47
C SER A 321 7.18 -9.79 16.03
N ALA A 322 6.44 -10.76 15.50
CA ALA A 322 6.70 -12.18 15.75
C ALA A 322 6.13 -13.01 14.59
N HIS A 323 7.02 -13.63 13.81
CA HIS A 323 6.73 -14.74 12.88
C HIS A 323 5.52 -14.56 11.94
N PHE A 324 5.55 -13.58 11.03
CA PHE A 324 4.65 -13.61 9.86
C PHE A 324 5.29 -12.94 8.65
N GLY A 325 6.20 -13.66 7.99
CA GLY A 325 6.87 -13.22 6.78
C GLY A 325 6.07 -13.61 5.54
N GLY A 326 5.13 -12.76 5.13
CA GLY A 326 4.46 -12.93 3.85
C GLY A 326 3.25 -12.01 3.71
N ILE A 327 3.41 -10.95 2.92
CA ILE A 327 2.44 -10.35 1.98
C ILE A 327 2.79 -8.85 1.79
N ARG A 328 3.03 -8.44 0.53
CA ARG A 328 2.74 -7.09 -0.02
C ARG A 328 2.92 -7.10 -1.57
N ILE A 329 1.84 -7.02 -2.37
CA ILE A 329 1.16 -5.86 -3.02
C ILE A 329 1.91 -5.21 -4.21
N LYS A 330 1.62 -5.69 -5.43
CA LYS A 330 0.86 -5.05 -6.55
C LYS A 330 1.19 -5.79 -7.86
N SER A 331 0.18 -6.31 -8.57
CA SER A 331 0.29 -7.08 -9.84
C SER A 331 1.38 -8.16 -9.88
N ARG A 332 1.91 -8.53 -8.71
CA ARG A 332 3.13 -9.29 -8.50
C ARG A 332 2.92 -10.16 -7.28
N LEU A 333 3.08 -11.44 -7.48
CA LEU A 333 3.01 -12.51 -6.50
C LEU A 333 4.42 -12.69 -5.96
N VAL A 334 4.57 -12.66 -4.64
CA VAL A 334 5.88 -12.71 -3.98
C VAL A 334 5.87 -13.84 -2.96
N ASP A 335 6.83 -14.76 -3.06
CA ASP A 335 7.15 -15.80 -2.07
C ASP A 335 8.54 -15.47 -1.49
N SER A 336 8.59 -15.02 -0.23
CA SER A 336 9.83 -14.66 0.45
C SER A 336 10.04 -15.55 1.67
N ARG A 337 11.26 -16.06 1.82
CA ARG A 337 11.67 -16.99 2.87
C ARG A 337 12.97 -16.53 3.47
N GLN A 338 13.17 -16.81 4.75
CA GLN A 338 14.38 -16.46 5.48
C GLN A 338 14.88 -17.66 6.27
N GLU A 339 16.20 -17.77 6.39
CA GLU A 339 16.88 -18.69 7.29
C GLU A 339 18.03 -17.90 7.94
N THR A 340 18.19 -18.04 9.26
CA THR A 340 19.34 -17.50 10.00
C THR A 340 20.47 -18.52 9.93
N VAL A 341 21.70 -18.04 9.73
CA VAL A 341 22.91 -18.87 9.68
C VAL A 341 23.98 -18.31 10.62
N HIS A 342 24.69 -19.23 11.28
CA HIS A 342 25.84 -18.91 12.12
C HIS A 342 27.11 -18.75 11.26
N ALA A 343 27.15 -17.69 10.45
CA ALA A 343 28.25 -17.40 9.53
C ALA A 343 28.32 -15.90 9.20
N SER A 344 29.49 -15.42 8.77
CA SER A 344 29.65 -14.04 8.28
C SER A 344 28.80 -13.79 7.02
N ALA A 345 28.54 -12.52 6.68
CA ALA A 345 27.77 -12.18 5.49
C ALA A 345 28.43 -12.73 4.20
N GLU A 346 29.77 -12.69 4.13
CA GLU A 346 30.55 -13.26 3.03
C GLU A 346 30.39 -14.78 2.93
N GLN A 347 30.46 -15.48 4.07
CA GLN A 347 30.28 -16.93 4.13
C GLN A 347 28.85 -17.34 3.77
N ALA A 348 27.86 -16.58 4.25
CA ALA A 348 26.44 -16.74 3.94
C ALA A 348 26.12 -16.52 2.46
N PHE A 349 26.81 -15.58 1.81
CA PHE A 349 26.58 -15.24 0.41
C PHE A 349 27.32 -16.16 -0.57
N ARG A 350 28.41 -16.82 -0.15
CA ARG A 350 29.23 -17.67 -1.03
C ARG A 350 28.46 -18.80 -1.73
N PRO A 351 27.56 -19.57 -1.07
CA PRO A 351 26.78 -20.59 -1.76
C PRO A 351 25.78 -20.01 -2.76
N ILE A 352 25.27 -18.78 -2.54
CA ILE A 352 24.38 -18.08 -3.49
C ILE A 352 25.14 -17.81 -4.79
N LEU A 353 26.39 -17.35 -4.69
CA LEU A 353 27.27 -17.14 -5.84
C LEU A 353 27.67 -18.44 -6.56
N GLN A 354 27.36 -19.61 -6.02
CA GLN A 354 27.71 -20.91 -6.57
C GLN A 354 26.54 -21.67 -7.20
N ILE A 355 25.34 -21.06 -7.25
CA ILE A 355 24.13 -21.60 -7.90
C ILE A 355 24.38 -21.86 -9.39
N GLY A 356 23.94 -23.00 -9.91
CA GLY A 356 24.07 -23.40 -11.32
C GLY A 356 25.31 -24.25 -11.61
N GLY A 357 25.44 -24.69 -12.87
CA GLY A 357 26.55 -25.57 -13.30
C GLY A 357 26.56 -26.91 -12.55
N LYS A 358 27.75 -27.39 -12.15
CA LYS A 358 27.91 -28.68 -11.43
C LYS A 358 27.19 -28.73 -10.08
N ASN A 359 26.90 -27.57 -9.49
CA ASN A 359 26.20 -27.46 -8.20
C ASN A 359 24.66 -27.53 -8.33
N GLY A 360 24.14 -27.22 -9.52
CA GLY A 360 22.70 -27.07 -9.77
C GLY A 360 22.05 -26.03 -8.85
N TRP A 361 20.76 -26.23 -8.56
CA TRP A 361 19.93 -25.34 -7.73
C TRP A 361 19.84 -25.82 -6.27
N TYR A 362 20.75 -26.71 -5.87
CA TYR A 362 20.83 -27.39 -4.58
C TYR A 362 19.65 -28.30 -4.21
N ALA A 363 18.43 -28.03 -4.68
CA ALA A 363 17.25 -28.85 -4.43
C ALA A 363 16.43 -29.06 -5.71
N TRP A 364 15.82 -30.24 -5.81
CA TRP A 364 14.85 -30.57 -6.86
C TRP A 364 15.34 -30.29 -8.29
N ASN A 365 16.63 -30.53 -8.57
CA ASN A 365 17.25 -30.31 -9.88
C ASN A 365 16.48 -30.97 -11.04
N ILE A 366 15.81 -32.11 -10.78
CA ILE A 366 14.96 -32.78 -11.77
C ILE A 366 13.74 -31.93 -12.18
N LEU A 367 13.11 -31.20 -11.25
CA LEU A 367 11.98 -30.31 -11.55
C LEU A 367 12.42 -29.11 -12.40
N TRP A 368 13.61 -28.57 -12.12
CA TRP A 368 14.21 -27.53 -12.95
C TRP A 368 14.52 -28.03 -14.38
N ARG A 369 15.03 -29.26 -14.52
CA ARG A 369 15.24 -29.89 -15.84
C ARG A 369 13.94 -30.13 -16.60
N ILE A 370 12.89 -30.63 -15.92
CA ILE A 370 11.55 -30.80 -16.51
C ILE A 370 11.01 -29.45 -16.98
N ARG A 371 11.09 -28.42 -16.13
CA ARG A 371 10.61 -27.08 -16.50
C ARG A 371 11.36 -26.51 -17.71
N GLY A 372 12.68 -26.72 -17.78
CA GLY A 372 13.49 -26.32 -18.93
C GLY A 372 13.19 -27.10 -20.21
N LEU A 373 12.81 -28.38 -20.11
CA LEU A 373 12.33 -29.17 -21.26
C LEU A 373 10.99 -28.62 -21.77
N LEU A 374 10.03 -28.37 -20.87
CA LEU A 374 8.75 -27.77 -21.21
C LEU A 374 8.91 -26.39 -21.86
N ASP A 375 9.86 -25.59 -21.36
CA ASP A 375 10.20 -24.28 -21.95
C ASP A 375 10.67 -24.43 -23.41
N LEU A 376 11.55 -25.40 -23.67
CA LEU A 376 12.10 -25.65 -24.99
C LEU A 376 11.00 -26.10 -25.98
N LEU A 377 10.05 -26.93 -25.52
CA LEU A 377 8.93 -27.41 -26.33
C LEU A 377 8.00 -26.28 -26.81
N ILE A 378 7.90 -25.19 -26.06
CA ILE A 378 7.11 -24.01 -26.43
C ILE A 378 7.98 -22.90 -27.05
N GLY A 379 9.22 -23.21 -27.45
CA GLY A 379 10.14 -22.30 -28.13
C GLY A 379 10.83 -21.28 -27.22
N GLY A 380 10.98 -21.59 -25.93
CA GLY A 380 11.80 -20.84 -24.98
C GLY A 380 13.28 -21.23 -25.02
N VAL A 381 14.08 -20.69 -24.09
CA VAL A 381 15.54 -20.88 -24.04
C VAL A 381 15.96 -22.24 -23.48
N GLY A 382 15.11 -22.87 -22.66
CA GLY A 382 15.40 -24.13 -21.98
C GLY A 382 16.64 -24.08 -21.06
N MET A 383 17.26 -25.23 -20.78
CA MET A 383 18.50 -25.33 -19.97
C MET A 383 19.79 -25.14 -20.79
N ARG A 384 19.70 -24.67 -22.05
CA ARG A 384 20.84 -24.66 -23.00
C ARG A 384 21.92 -23.62 -22.64
N ARG A 385 21.61 -22.64 -21.78
CA ARG A 385 22.49 -21.55 -21.35
C ARG A 385 22.98 -21.80 -19.93
N GLY A 386 23.71 -22.89 -19.72
CA GLY A 386 24.27 -23.25 -18.42
C GLY A 386 25.22 -22.20 -17.84
N ARG A 387 25.64 -22.40 -16.59
CA ARG A 387 26.61 -21.53 -15.90
C ARG A 387 28.00 -21.57 -16.56
N PRO A 388 28.70 -20.44 -16.76
CA PRO A 388 30.12 -20.42 -17.15
C PRO A 388 31.01 -21.12 -16.11
N GLU A 389 31.80 -22.12 -16.50
CA GLU A 389 32.47 -23.05 -15.56
C GLU A 389 33.58 -22.44 -14.68
N LYS A 390 34.13 -21.25 -15.00
CA LYS A 390 35.36 -20.74 -14.37
C LYS A 390 35.43 -19.22 -14.14
N ARG A 391 34.30 -18.52 -14.00
CA ARG A 391 34.28 -17.08 -13.68
C ARG A 391 33.35 -16.79 -12.51
N ASP A 392 33.71 -15.81 -11.69
CA ASP A 392 32.79 -15.18 -10.73
C ASP A 392 31.56 -14.67 -11.49
N ILE A 393 30.39 -14.83 -10.89
CA ILE A 393 29.14 -14.37 -11.49
C ILE A 393 29.22 -12.86 -11.72
N ARG A 394 28.82 -12.40 -12.90
CA ARG A 394 28.69 -10.99 -13.24
C ARG A 394 27.27 -10.66 -13.71
N VAL A 395 26.92 -9.38 -13.63
CA VAL A 395 25.68 -8.88 -14.25
C VAL A 395 25.70 -9.21 -15.74
N GLY A 396 24.60 -9.80 -16.22
CA GLY A 396 24.45 -10.30 -17.60
C GLY A 396 24.69 -11.80 -17.77
N ASP A 397 25.36 -12.48 -16.83
CA ASP A 397 25.60 -13.92 -16.92
C ASP A 397 24.30 -14.74 -16.85
N THR A 398 24.30 -15.92 -17.47
CA THR A 398 23.17 -16.85 -17.43
C THR A 398 23.43 -18.02 -16.49
N LEU A 399 22.42 -18.34 -15.69
CA LEU A 399 22.32 -19.52 -14.84
C LEU A 399 21.12 -20.33 -15.34
N ASP A 400 21.37 -21.19 -16.33
CA ASP A 400 20.33 -21.92 -17.06
C ASP A 400 19.36 -20.96 -17.78
N PHE A 401 18.09 -20.93 -17.38
CA PHE A 401 17.07 -20.01 -17.91
C PHE A 401 16.90 -18.73 -17.06
N TRP A 402 17.86 -18.45 -16.17
CA TRP A 402 17.91 -17.22 -15.39
C TRP A 402 19.06 -16.34 -15.87
N ARG A 403 18.85 -15.02 -15.89
CA ARG A 403 19.90 -14.03 -16.15
C ARG A 403 20.17 -13.21 -14.91
N VAL A 404 21.44 -12.95 -14.62
CA VAL A 404 21.85 -12.05 -13.54
C VAL A 404 21.54 -10.62 -13.96
N GLU A 405 20.62 -9.99 -13.26
CA GLU A 405 20.19 -8.62 -13.53
C GLU A 405 20.91 -7.62 -12.62
N ALA A 406 21.15 -7.98 -11.36
CA ALA A 406 21.91 -7.17 -10.42
C ALA A 406 22.70 -8.05 -9.45
N LEU A 407 23.87 -7.56 -9.04
CA LEU A 407 24.77 -8.22 -8.09
C LEU A 407 25.51 -7.16 -7.29
N GLU A 408 25.34 -7.19 -5.96
CA GLU A 408 26.10 -6.39 -4.99
C GLU A 408 26.70 -7.36 -3.97
N SER A 409 27.90 -7.89 -4.23
CA SER A 409 28.53 -8.83 -3.30
C SER A 409 29.03 -8.12 -2.04
N PRO A 410 28.87 -8.67 -0.82
CA PRO A 410 28.26 -9.97 -0.47
C PRO A 410 26.78 -9.88 -0.03
N LYS A 411 26.03 -8.88 -0.51
CA LYS A 411 24.73 -8.50 0.05
C LYS A 411 23.54 -8.94 -0.78
N TYR A 412 23.63 -8.92 -2.11
CA TYR A 412 22.46 -8.98 -2.97
C TYR A 412 22.74 -9.64 -4.33
N LEU A 413 21.87 -10.57 -4.75
CA LEU A 413 21.83 -11.14 -6.10
C LEU A 413 20.40 -11.14 -6.62
N LYS A 414 20.18 -10.62 -7.83
CA LYS A 414 18.89 -10.63 -8.52
C LYS A 414 18.98 -11.36 -9.85
N LEU A 415 18.09 -12.33 -10.03
CA LEU A 415 17.98 -13.13 -11.24
C LEU A 415 16.64 -12.86 -11.93
N PHE A 416 16.65 -12.66 -13.24
CA PHE A 416 15.48 -12.53 -14.11
C PHE A 416 15.21 -13.83 -14.87
N ALA A 417 13.97 -14.28 -14.95
CA ALA A 417 13.60 -15.49 -15.68
C ALA A 417 13.44 -15.21 -17.19
N GLU A 418 14.28 -15.84 -18.01
CA GLU A 418 14.20 -15.75 -19.49
C GLU A 418 13.27 -16.80 -20.12
N MET A 419 12.81 -17.79 -19.33
CA MET A 419 11.85 -18.80 -19.77
C MET A 419 10.51 -18.17 -20.17
N LYS A 420 9.78 -18.79 -21.10
CA LYS A 420 8.44 -18.35 -21.48
C LYS A 420 7.46 -18.59 -20.35
N LEU A 421 6.82 -17.51 -19.91
CA LEU A 421 5.86 -17.48 -18.82
C LEU A 421 4.68 -16.57 -19.21
N PRO A 422 3.46 -16.84 -18.75
CA PRO A 422 2.35 -15.88 -18.84
C PRO A 422 2.53 -14.76 -17.81
N GLY A 423 3.68 -14.08 -17.84
CA GLY A 423 4.12 -13.11 -16.86
C GLY A 423 5.63 -12.89 -16.89
N LYS A 424 6.16 -12.09 -15.96
CA LYS A 424 7.60 -11.89 -15.76
C LYS A 424 8.02 -12.38 -14.38
N ALA A 425 9.14 -13.08 -14.22
CA ALA A 425 9.57 -13.62 -12.93
C ALA A 425 11.01 -13.22 -12.55
N TRP A 426 11.24 -13.14 -11.24
CA TRP A 426 12.52 -12.83 -10.63
C TRP A 426 12.77 -13.74 -9.42
N LEU A 427 14.05 -13.97 -9.13
CA LEU A 427 14.50 -14.65 -7.93
C LEU A 427 15.66 -13.86 -7.32
N GLU A 428 15.47 -13.43 -6.08
CA GLU A 428 16.35 -12.53 -5.36
C GLU A 428 16.92 -13.23 -4.13
N PHE A 429 18.18 -12.94 -3.81
CA PHE A 429 18.85 -13.38 -2.60
C PHE A 429 19.46 -12.18 -1.91
N GLU A 430 19.18 -12.01 -0.62
CA GLU A 430 19.73 -10.93 0.21
C GLU A 430 20.38 -11.52 1.45
N VAL A 431 21.50 -10.95 1.89
CA VAL A 431 22.17 -11.32 3.13
C VAL A 431 22.33 -10.08 4.01
N THR A 432 21.79 -10.16 5.22
CA THR A 432 21.87 -9.08 6.22
C THR A 432 22.57 -9.59 7.48
N PRO A 433 23.66 -8.93 7.93
CA PRO A 433 24.34 -9.32 9.17
C PRO A 433 23.48 -8.98 10.40
N GLN A 434 23.51 -9.84 11.43
CA GLN A 434 22.80 -9.66 12.69
C GLN A 434 23.61 -10.26 13.86
N ASN A 435 24.18 -9.41 14.73
CA ASN A 435 24.80 -9.80 16.00
C ASN A 435 25.72 -11.04 15.95
N GLY A 436 26.64 -11.13 14.97
CA GLY A 436 27.56 -12.26 14.80
C GLY A 436 27.06 -13.37 13.87
N ASP A 437 25.76 -13.39 13.57
CA ASP A 437 25.11 -14.27 12.60
C ASP A 437 24.73 -13.50 11.32
N SER A 438 24.20 -14.21 10.32
CA SER A 438 23.63 -13.61 9.11
C SER A 438 22.24 -14.16 8.82
N ILE A 439 21.34 -13.32 8.28
CA ILE A 439 20.06 -13.76 7.74
C ILE A 439 20.18 -13.85 6.22
N ILE A 440 19.87 -15.03 5.66
CA ILE A 440 19.70 -15.22 4.23
C ILE A 440 18.22 -15.10 3.90
N ARG A 441 17.88 -14.18 3.01
CA ARG A 441 16.52 -14.00 2.45
C ARG A 441 16.50 -14.46 1.01
N GLN A 442 15.55 -15.31 0.66
CA GLN A 442 15.25 -15.72 -0.71
C GLN A 442 13.87 -15.20 -1.09
N THR A 443 13.76 -14.44 -2.16
CA THR A 443 12.50 -13.85 -2.62
C THR A 443 12.23 -14.20 -4.08
N ALA A 444 11.20 -15.00 -4.33
CA ALA A 444 10.68 -15.26 -5.67
C ALA A 444 9.55 -14.27 -5.97
N THR A 445 9.64 -13.60 -7.10
CA THR A 445 8.77 -12.50 -7.50
C THR A 445 8.18 -12.82 -8.88
N PHE A 446 6.87 -12.69 -9.08
CA PHE A 446 6.21 -12.99 -10.36
C PHE A 446 5.10 -12.00 -10.70
N TYR A 447 5.17 -11.35 -11.86
CA TYR A 447 4.17 -10.46 -12.40
C TYR A 447 3.28 -11.21 -13.40
N PRO A 448 2.10 -11.72 -13.00
CA PRO A 448 1.16 -12.37 -13.92
C PRO A 448 0.66 -11.43 -15.01
N LEU A 449 0.61 -11.93 -16.25
CA LEU A 449 -0.14 -11.33 -17.35
C LEU A 449 -1.54 -11.97 -17.41
N GLY A 450 -2.57 -11.20 -17.01
CA GLY A 450 -3.97 -11.63 -17.04
C GLY A 450 -4.29 -12.87 -16.20
N LEU A 451 -5.41 -13.55 -16.53
CA LEU A 451 -5.85 -14.75 -15.83
C LEU A 451 -4.90 -15.95 -16.03
N ALA A 452 -4.32 -16.07 -17.22
CA ALA A 452 -3.35 -17.14 -17.53
C ALA A 452 -2.12 -17.09 -16.61
N GLY A 453 -1.63 -15.88 -16.29
CA GLY A 453 -0.57 -15.68 -15.32
C GLY A 453 -0.94 -16.12 -13.91
N LEU A 454 -2.16 -15.78 -13.47
CA LEU A 454 -2.65 -16.18 -12.14
C LEU A 454 -2.84 -17.70 -12.03
N LEU A 455 -3.47 -18.31 -13.04
CA LEU A 455 -3.66 -19.77 -13.08
C LEU A 455 -2.31 -20.50 -13.10
N TYR A 456 -1.35 -19.99 -13.87
CA TYR A 456 0.01 -20.54 -13.89
C TYR A 456 0.65 -20.49 -12.50
N TRP A 457 0.65 -19.33 -11.84
CA TRP A 457 1.24 -19.19 -10.51
C TRP A 457 0.59 -20.10 -9.47
N TYR A 458 -0.74 -20.08 -9.36
CA TYR A 458 -1.44 -20.87 -8.35
C TYR A 458 -1.39 -22.37 -8.64
N GLY A 459 -1.38 -22.78 -9.92
CA GLY A 459 -1.25 -24.19 -10.31
C GLY A 459 0.11 -24.79 -9.92
N ILE A 460 1.19 -24.01 -10.02
CA ILE A 460 2.54 -24.48 -9.68
C ILE A 460 2.99 -24.10 -8.26
N TYR A 461 2.19 -23.33 -7.52
CA TYR A 461 2.52 -22.85 -6.18
C TYR A 461 2.93 -23.96 -5.20
N PRO A 462 2.27 -25.14 -5.14
CA PRO A 462 2.70 -26.23 -4.26
C PRO A 462 4.12 -26.72 -4.56
N LEU A 463 4.48 -26.80 -5.85
CA LEU A 463 5.82 -27.17 -6.30
C LEU A 463 6.83 -26.07 -5.97
N HIS A 464 6.51 -24.81 -6.24
CA HIS A 464 7.35 -23.66 -5.87
C HIS A 464 7.63 -23.64 -4.36
N ALA A 465 6.61 -23.86 -3.54
CA ALA A 465 6.76 -23.84 -2.10
C ALA A 465 7.71 -24.93 -1.61
N LEU A 466 7.64 -26.12 -2.19
CA LEU A 466 8.55 -27.24 -1.92
C LEU A 466 10.00 -26.92 -2.36
N VAL A 467 10.15 -26.45 -3.60
CA VAL A 467 11.45 -26.15 -4.22
C VAL A 467 12.18 -25.05 -3.45
N PHE A 468 11.53 -23.91 -3.24
CA PHE A 468 12.15 -22.74 -2.60
C PHE A 468 12.45 -22.97 -1.12
N ARG A 469 11.58 -23.69 -0.38
CA ARG A 469 11.89 -24.13 1.00
C ARG A 469 13.13 -25.00 1.05
N SER A 470 13.26 -25.95 0.13
CA SER A 470 14.38 -26.88 0.12
C SER A 470 15.68 -26.20 -0.30
N MET A 471 15.58 -25.21 -1.19
CA MET A 471 16.71 -24.45 -1.70
C MET A 471 17.34 -23.59 -0.60
N ILE A 472 16.57 -22.72 0.06
CA ILE A 472 17.10 -21.82 1.10
C ILE A 472 17.76 -22.57 2.25
N ARG A 473 17.18 -23.70 2.69
CA ARG A 473 17.77 -24.57 3.73
C ARG A 473 19.10 -25.20 3.32
N LYS A 474 19.25 -25.56 2.05
CA LYS A 474 20.51 -26.15 1.56
C LYS A 474 21.58 -25.09 1.29
N ILE A 475 21.17 -23.85 1.00
CA ILE A 475 22.06 -22.69 0.97
C ILE A 475 22.55 -22.42 2.40
N ALA A 476 21.65 -22.33 3.38
CA ALA A 476 21.96 -22.12 4.78
C ALA A 476 22.95 -23.16 5.33
N ARG A 477 22.65 -24.46 5.16
CA ARG A 477 23.56 -25.55 5.56
C ARG A 477 24.93 -25.51 4.89
N ARG A 478 25.04 -24.95 3.68
CA ARG A 478 26.33 -24.82 2.98
C ARG A 478 27.11 -23.62 3.48
N ALA A 479 26.43 -22.54 3.84
CA ALA A 479 27.06 -21.38 4.47
C ALA A 479 27.73 -21.79 5.80
N GLU A 480 27.02 -22.55 6.64
CA GLU A 480 27.53 -23.00 7.94
C GLU A 480 28.64 -24.07 7.83
N ARG A 481 28.62 -24.91 6.78
CA ARG A 481 29.67 -25.92 6.55
C ARG A 481 30.96 -25.34 5.97
N GLY A 482 30.90 -24.12 5.45
CA GLY A 482 32.08 -23.36 4.99
C GLY A 482 32.52 -22.29 5.98
N ALA A 483 31.92 -22.27 7.18
CA ALA A 483 32.22 -21.33 8.26
C ALA A 483 33.49 -21.68 9.02
#